data_AF-A0A938VPE6-F1
#
_entry.id   AF-A0A938VPE6-F1
#
_cell.length_a   1.000
_cell.length_b   1.000
_cell.length_c   1.000
_cell.angle_alpha   90.00
_cell.angle_beta   90.00
_cell.angle_gamma   90.00
#
_symmetry.space_group_name_H-M   'P 1'
#
loop_
_entity.id
_entity.type
_entity.pdbx_description
1 polymer ?
#
loop_
_entity_poly.entity_id
_entity_poly.type
_entity_poly.pdbx_seq_one_letter_code
_entity_poly.pdbx_strand_id
1 'polypeptide(L)'
;MDFLSGVASFWQTYAVDPLSAALTFIHDAVGSYAIAIVLFTIAIRVLLIPLTVQQIRSQRRMQLLQPEITKLKKKYKGDRQAESAELMKLYRARGANPVSGCLPLFVQLPVLLALYGGILTLSGRGVLNEQFLWFNLAREDATFRIGGDGAPTVPTDLRFVTTTQGAAALESGLAGDFAGHYANYRVHVDAVPPDALMRDLAQGRLDLAFTGAPLPADQIPAGAVTNRLIQSVALSVQREQTLTRLSVAELRQILNGDRRTWADLGGDAGSITVHRLRSDLGTLPLLTQVVLNGRPIAVQAEIKVHDTVDALISAIKGDRNALGLSMPLPAEGLRALNVVAEGTTRGYQPLFTSLRDGLYPLVRDQYAYGPVTSATPAAFFQRWWLSESGQSAAQRAGFTRIPPNTGLFGTDGFYLSLLASLAGFFQWIQARMMVQKGVEGQAATMNRVMQFMPILVILFAWTFQSGLVLYWVLSSIIGIVQQYFTTGTGALIPATWPLARDALAEHRAKVAEASAVAADDGNAGTPAGPVARRRRARRRGG
;
A
#
# COMPACT_ATOMS: atom_id res chain seq x y z
N MET A 1 17.70 19.57 -7.89
CA MET A 1 16.81 18.49 -7.38
C MET A 1 15.51 19.04 -6.79
N ASP A 2 15.25 20.35 -6.85
CA ASP A 2 14.17 21.02 -6.09
C ASP A 2 12.77 20.98 -6.74
N PHE A 3 12.68 20.77 -8.05
CA PHE A 3 11.37 20.70 -8.71
C PHE A 3 10.61 19.43 -8.34
N LEU A 4 11.27 18.27 -8.35
CA LEU A 4 10.63 17.00 -8.02
C LEU A 4 10.26 16.89 -6.54
N SER A 5 11.07 17.45 -5.63
CA SER A 5 10.73 17.55 -4.21
C SER A 5 9.59 18.55 -3.98
N GLY A 6 9.55 19.66 -4.71
CA GLY A 6 8.43 20.60 -4.69
C GLY A 6 7.11 19.98 -5.17
N VAL A 7 7.13 19.24 -6.28
CA VAL A 7 5.96 18.50 -6.79
C VAL A 7 5.51 17.42 -5.81
N ALA A 8 6.45 16.68 -5.21
CA ALA A 8 6.14 15.67 -4.20
C ALA A 8 5.51 16.30 -2.94
N SER A 9 6.06 17.42 -2.45
CA SER A 9 5.51 18.15 -1.31
C SER A 9 4.13 18.72 -1.61
N PHE A 10 3.93 19.28 -2.80
CA PHE A 10 2.62 19.76 -3.25
C PHE A 10 1.60 18.62 -3.29
N TRP A 11 1.96 17.49 -3.90
CA TRP A 11 1.10 16.31 -3.98
C TRP A 11 0.74 15.78 -2.59
N GLN A 12 1.73 15.70 -1.70
CA GLN A 12 1.52 15.27 -0.32
C GLN A 12 0.50 16.19 0.38
N THR A 13 0.75 17.50 0.35
CA THR A 13 -0.04 18.51 1.09
C THR A 13 -1.47 18.64 0.57
N TYR A 14 -1.68 18.58 -0.75
CA TYR A 14 -2.96 18.91 -1.37
C TYR A 14 -3.76 17.69 -1.84
N ALA A 15 -3.15 16.52 -1.95
CA ALA A 15 -3.84 15.29 -2.36
C ALA A 15 -3.83 14.22 -1.26
N VAL A 16 -2.65 13.91 -0.70
CA VAL A 16 -2.50 12.79 0.24
C VAL A 16 -2.98 13.13 1.65
N ASP A 17 -2.55 14.25 2.21
CA ASP A 17 -2.87 14.63 3.59
C ASP A 17 -4.37 14.90 3.80
N PRO A 18 -5.07 15.65 2.92
CA PRO A 18 -6.51 15.89 3.06
C PRO A 18 -7.31 14.60 2.94
N LEU A 19 -6.89 13.69 2.06
CA LEU A 19 -7.54 12.41 1.90
C LEU A 19 -7.35 11.52 3.13
N SER A 20 -6.14 11.49 3.69
CA SER A 20 -5.85 10.76 4.93
C SER A 20 -6.67 11.31 6.09
N ALA A 21 -6.76 12.64 6.19
CA ALA A 21 -7.58 13.33 7.18
C ALA A 21 -9.08 13.02 7.01
N ALA A 22 -9.58 12.96 5.77
CA ALA A 22 -10.96 12.59 5.49
C ALA A 22 -11.26 11.15 5.93
N LEU A 23 -10.36 10.20 5.67
CA LEU A 23 -10.51 8.82 6.14
C LEU A 23 -10.49 8.73 7.67
N THR A 24 -9.58 9.44 8.34
CA THR A 24 -9.56 9.50 9.81
C THR A 24 -10.82 10.15 10.36
N PHE A 25 -11.31 11.24 9.77
CA PHE A 25 -12.55 11.89 10.20
C PHE A 25 -13.76 10.95 10.13
N ILE A 26 -13.88 10.19 9.03
CA ILE A 26 -14.96 9.20 8.92
C ILE A 26 -14.75 8.07 9.93
N HIS A 27 -13.51 7.57 10.06
CA HIS A 27 -13.15 6.56 11.05
C HIS A 27 -13.53 7.00 12.47
N ASP A 28 -13.26 8.24 12.87
CA ASP A 28 -13.59 8.74 14.21
C ASP A 28 -15.10 8.74 14.49
N ALA A 29 -15.92 8.82 13.42
CA ALA A 29 -17.37 8.72 13.52
C ALA A 29 -17.90 7.27 13.54
N VAL A 30 -17.22 6.31 12.90
CA VAL A 30 -17.74 4.92 12.71
C VAL A 30 -16.91 3.83 13.40
N GLY A 31 -15.72 4.14 13.88
CA GLY A 31 -14.80 3.24 14.57
C GLY A 31 -14.08 2.18 13.72
N SER A 32 -14.13 2.27 12.39
CA SER A 32 -13.47 1.30 11.48
C SER A 32 -12.97 1.95 10.21
N TYR A 33 -11.70 1.70 9.86
CA TYR A 33 -11.07 2.23 8.65
C TYR A 33 -11.62 1.54 7.39
N ALA A 34 -12.04 0.29 7.50
CA ALA A 34 -12.73 -0.38 6.40
C ALA A 34 -14.05 0.30 6.05
N ILE A 35 -14.87 0.59 7.05
CA ILE A 35 -16.14 1.31 6.86
C ILE A 35 -15.85 2.74 6.38
N ALA A 36 -14.80 3.38 6.89
CA ALA A 36 -14.38 4.70 6.41
C ALA A 36 -14.04 4.70 4.91
N ILE A 37 -13.27 3.72 4.44
CA ILE A 37 -12.97 3.57 3.00
C ILE A 37 -14.26 3.33 2.21
N VAL A 38 -15.19 2.50 2.70
CA VAL A 38 -16.47 2.24 2.04
C VAL A 38 -17.27 3.53 1.87
N LEU A 39 -17.49 4.26 2.97
CA LEU A 39 -18.26 5.50 2.98
C LEU A 39 -17.60 6.59 2.13
N PHE A 40 -16.27 6.72 2.23
CA PHE A 40 -15.50 7.64 1.40
C PHE A 40 -15.66 7.32 -0.09
N THR A 41 -15.59 6.03 -0.46
CA THR A 41 -15.76 5.59 -1.85
C THR A 41 -17.14 5.96 -2.37
N ILE A 42 -18.19 5.71 -1.58
CA ILE A 42 -19.57 6.07 -1.93
C ILE A 42 -19.70 7.59 -2.10
N ALA A 43 -19.19 8.37 -1.15
CA ALA A 43 -19.26 9.83 -1.18
C ALA A 43 -18.58 10.42 -2.42
N ILE A 44 -17.35 10.02 -2.71
CA ILE A 44 -16.61 10.46 -3.91
C ILE A 44 -17.35 10.02 -5.19
N ARG A 45 -17.85 8.79 -5.24
CA ARG A 45 -18.58 8.30 -6.41
C ARG A 45 -19.89 9.04 -6.65
N VAL A 46 -20.61 9.44 -5.60
CA VAL A 46 -21.82 10.27 -5.69
C VAL A 46 -21.47 11.67 -6.18
N LEU A 47 -20.42 12.28 -5.63
CA LEU A 47 -19.94 13.60 -6.05
C LEU A 47 -19.55 13.63 -7.52
N LEU A 48 -18.97 12.53 -8.03
CA LEU A 48 -18.53 12.42 -9.43
C LEU A 48 -19.62 11.95 -10.41
N ILE A 49 -20.85 11.67 -9.97
CA ILE A 49 -21.98 11.29 -10.85
C ILE A 49 -22.17 12.24 -12.06
N PRO A 50 -22.24 13.58 -11.91
CA PRO A 50 -22.47 14.44 -13.06
C PRO A 50 -21.38 14.30 -14.12
N LEU A 51 -20.13 14.11 -13.68
CA LEU A 51 -18.99 13.91 -14.56
C LEU A 51 -19.05 12.55 -15.27
N THR A 52 -19.38 11.47 -14.55
CA THR A 52 -19.49 10.13 -15.14
C THR A 52 -20.64 10.05 -16.14
N VAL A 53 -21.78 10.70 -15.87
CA VAL A 53 -22.91 10.78 -16.81
C VAL A 53 -22.51 11.51 -18.11
N GLN A 54 -21.78 12.63 -18.02
CA GLN A 54 -21.28 13.34 -19.20
C GLN A 54 -20.36 12.44 -20.05
N GLN A 55 -19.47 11.71 -19.40
CA GLN A 55 -18.57 10.78 -20.06
C GLN A 55 -19.32 9.64 -20.77
N ILE A 56 -20.30 9.02 -20.10
CA ILE A 56 -21.11 7.93 -20.67
C ILE A 56 -21.89 8.43 -21.90
N ARG A 57 -22.48 9.63 -21.81
CA ARG A 57 -23.16 10.27 -22.96
C ARG A 57 -22.19 10.48 -24.12
N SER A 58 -20.96 10.89 -23.84
CA SER A 58 -19.94 11.07 -24.86
C SER A 58 -19.57 9.75 -25.56
N GLN A 59 -19.43 8.66 -24.80
CA GLN A 59 -19.20 7.33 -25.34
C GLN A 59 -20.37 6.86 -26.23
N ARG A 60 -21.62 7.15 -25.86
CA ARG A 60 -22.80 6.81 -26.69
C ARG A 60 -22.84 7.57 -28.01
N ARG A 61 -22.44 8.85 -28.06
CA ARG A 61 -22.32 9.60 -29.32
C ARG A 61 -21.33 8.96 -30.29
N MET A 62 -20.24 8.41 -29.76
CA MET A 62 -19.26 7.68 -30.59
C MET A 62 -19.87 6.41 -31.21
N GLN A 63 -20.73 5.71 -30.48
CA GLN A 63 -21.43 4.53 -30.99
C GLN A 63 -22.34 4.86 -32.18
N LEU A 64 -23.03 6.01 -32.13
CA LEU A 64 -23.90 6.46 -33.22
C LEU A 64 -23.13 6.78 -34.50
N LEU A 65 -21.83 7.11 -34.40
CA LEU A 65 -20.98 7.42 -35.55
C LEU A 65 -20.33 6.19 -36.20
N GLN A 66 -20.39 5.02 -35.56
CA GLN A 66 -19.81 3.77 -36.09
C GLN A 66 -20.18 3.46 -37.55
N PRO A 67 -21.45 3.54 -38.00
CA PRO A 67 -21.77 3.23 -39.39
C PRO A 67 -21.11 4.17 -40.40
N GLU A 68 -20.89 5.45 -40.03
CA GLU A 68 -20.19 6.42 -40.88
C GLU A 68 -18.69 6.17 -40.89
N ILE A 69 -18.11 5.78 -39.74
CA ILE A 69 -16.70 5.37 -39.63
C ILE A 69 -16.43 4.14 -40.50
N THR A 70 -17.31 3.14 -40.49
CA THR A 70 -17.18 1.94 -41.34
C THR A 70 -17.27 2.29 -42.83
N LYS A 71 -18.15 3.22 -43.22
CA LYS A 71 -18.24 3.70 -44.61
C LYS A 71 -16.96 4.43 -45.03
N LEU A 72 -16.42 5.28 -44.16
CA LEU A 72 -15.19 6.02 -44.41
C LEU A 72 -14.00 5.07 -44.60
N LYS A 73 -13.87 4.07 -43.74
CA LYS A 73 -12.86 3.02 -43.83
C LYS A 73 -12.91 2.22 -45.13
N LYS A 74 -14.11 1.88 -45.59
CA LYS A 74 -14.29 1.21 -46.89
C LYS A 74 -13.86 2.12 -48.05
N LYS A 75 -14.12 3.42 -47.96
CA LYS A 75 -13.77 4.42 -48.99
C LYS A 75 -12.26 4.65 -49.10
N TYR A 76 -11.52 4.67 -47.99
CA TYR A 76 -10.08 4.93 -47.96
C TYR A 76 -9.24 3.66 -47.72
N LYS A 77 -9.76 2.49 -48.13
CA LYS A 77 -9.10 1.20 -47.94
C LYS A 77 -7.73 1.19 -48.65
N GLY A 78 -6.65 1.17 -47.89
CA GLY A 78 -5.27 1.17 -48.40
C GLY A 78 -4.47 2.44 -48.12
N ASP A 79 -5.14 3.54 -47.75
CA ASP A 79 -4.48 4.81 -47.40
C ASP A 79 -4.76 5.18 -45.93
N ARG A 80 -3.84 4.76 -45.06
CA ARG A 80 -3.94 4.93 -43.60
C ARG A 80 -3.86 6.40 -43.17
N GLN A 81 -3.15 7.24 -43.92
CA GLN A 81 -2.99 8.66 -43.58
C GLN A 81 -4.25 9.44 -43.93
N ALA A 82 -4.81 9.22 -45.13
CA ALA A 82 -6.07 9.83 -45.52
C ALA A 82 -7.25 9.36 -44.65
N GLU A 83 -7.28 8.07 -44.29
CA GLU A 83 -8.28 7.51 -43.37
C GLU A 83 -8.27 8.25 -42.02
N SER A 84 -7.10 8.43 -41.41
CA SER A 84 -6.96 9.11 -40.11
C SER A 84 -7.37 10.59 -40.17
N ALA A 85 -6.99 11.29 -41.25
CA ALA A 85 -7.31 12.71 -41.43
C ALA A 85 -8.82 12.95 -41.62
N GLU A 86 -9.47 12.15 -42.47
CA GLU A 86 -10.92 12.26 -42.69
C GLU A 86 -11.73 11.78 -41.49
N LEU A 87 -11.23 10.79 -40.74
CA LEU A 87 -11.86 10.34 -39.50
C LEU A 87 -11.86 11.46 -38.45
N MET A 88 -10.76 12.19 -38.32
CA MET A 88 -10.69 13.36 -37.42
C MET A 88 -11.60 14.50 -37.87
N LYS A 89 -11.74 14.74 -39.19
CA LYS A 89 -12.70 15.71 -39.72
C LYS A 89 -14.15 15.30 -39.39
N LEU A 90 -14.48 14.02 -39.54
CA LEU A 90 -15.79 13.48 -39.20
C LEU A 90 -16.12 13.67 -37.71
N TYR A 91 -15.16 13.37 -36.83
CA TYR A 91 -15.31 13.60 -35.38
C TYR A 91 -15.55 15.08 -35.05
N ARG A 92 -14.80 15.99 -35.67
CA ARG A 92 -14.99 17.44 -35.50
C ARG A 92 -16.34 17.92 -36.02
N ALA A 93 -16.75 17.48 -37.21
CA ALA A 93 -18.02 17.87 -37.83
C ALA A 93 -19.24 17.40 -37.03
N ARG A 94 -19.14 16.26 -36.34
CA ARG A 94 -20.23 15.71 -35.52
C ARG A 94 -20.09 16.00 -34.02
N GLY A 95 -19.12 16.83 -33.63
CA GLY A 95 -18.90 17.24 -32.24
C GLY A 95 -18.55 16.10 -31.28
N ALA A 96 -17.98 15.00 -31.79
CA ALA A 96 -17.58 13.85 -31.00
C ALA A 96 -16.08 13.89 -30.70
N ASN A 97 -15.68 13.76 -29.43
CA ASN A 97 -14.28 13.77 -29.02
C ASN A 97 -13.82 12.36 -28.59
N PRO A 98 -12.88 11.69 -29.29
CA PRO A 98 -12.41 10.36 -28.91
C PRO A 98 -11.68 10.34 -27.55
N VAL A 99 -11.08 11.46 -27.12
CA VAL A 99 -10.38 11.58 -25.83
C VAL A 99 -11.35 11.65 -24.65
N SER A 100 -12.58 12.12 -24.87
CA SER A 100 -13.60 12.16 -23.81
C SER A 100 -13.99 10.77 -23.28
N GLY A 101 -13.68 9.69 -24.02
CA GLY A 101 -13.90 8.32 -23.60
C GLY A 101 -12.90 7.79 -22.57
N CYS A 102 -11.69 8.35 -22.49
CA CYS A 102 -10.65 7.99 -21.52
C CYS A 102 -10.50 8.99 -20.36
N LEU A 103 -11.28 10.08 -20.37
CA LEU A 103 -11.39 11.05 -19.27
C LEU A 103 -11.52 10.45 -17.86
N PRO A 104 -12.30 9.38 -17.60
CA PRO A 104 -12.39 8.81 -16.25
C PRO A 104 -11.06 8.29 -15.77
N LEU A 105 -10.23 7.73 -16.66
CA LEU A 105 -8.93 7.21 -16.26
C LEU A 105 -8.03 8.35 -15.76
N PHE A 106 -8.07 9.51 -16.43
CA PHE A 106 -7.30 10.69 -16.04
C PHE A 106 -7.78 11.33 -14.74
N VAL A 107 -9.07 11.27 -14.43
CA VAL A 107 -9.60 11.79 -13.15
C VAL A 107 -9.43 10.76 -12.03
N GLN A 108 -9.55 9.47 -12.36
CA GLN A 108 -9.46 8.38 -11.41
C GLN A 108 -8.03 8.10 -10.97
N LEU A 109 -7.03 8.27 -11.85
CA LEU A 109 -5.65 7.97 -11.53
C LEU A 109 -5.06 8.89 -10.43
N PRO A 110 -5.26 10.22 -10.44
CA PRO A 110 -4.91 11.10 -9.32
C PRO A 110 -5.59 10.71 -8.02
N VAL A 111 -6.89 10.40 -8.05
CA VAL A 111 -7.64 9.98 -6.85
C VAL A 111 -7.08 8.66 -6.30
N LEU A 112 -6.78 7.70 -7.17
CA LEU A 112 -6.17 6.43 -6.79
C LEU A 112 -4.77 6.62 -6.18
N LEU A 113 -3.94 7.47 -6.78
CA LEU A 113 -2.60 7.78 -6.27
C LEU A 113 -2.65 8.51 -4.92
N ALA A 114 -3.62 9.40 -4.74
CA ALA A 114 -3.83 10.12 -3.48
C ALA A 114 -4.29 9.15 -2.39
N LEU A 115 -5.22 8.25 -2.72
CA LEU A 115 -5.70 7.21 -1.82
C LEU A 115 -4.59 6.22 -1.45
N TYR A 116 -3.80 5.78 -2.42
CA TYR A 116 -2.64 4.94 -2.16
C TYR A 116 -1.65 5.61 -1.20
N GLY A 117 -1.28 6.87 -1.48
CA GLY A 117 -0.42 7.64 -0.58
C GLY A 117 -1.02 7.81 0.81
N GLY A 118 -2.34 7.99 0.91
CA GLY A 118 -3.02 8.17 2.19
C GLY A 118 -3.08 6.89 3.00
N ILE A 119 -3.38 5.77 2.36
CA ILE A 119 -3.36 4.44 2.99
C ILE A 119 -1.93 4.09 3.43
N LEU A 120 -0.90 4.37 2.62
CA LEU A 120 0.50 4.22 3.04
C LEU A 120 0.85 5.09 4.24
N THR A 121 0.36 6.34 4.28
CA THR A 121 0.59 7.26 5.40
C THR A 121 -0.07 6.73 6.67
N LEU A 122 -1.33 6.28 6.60
CA LEU A 122 -2.06 5.69 7.72
C LEU A 122 -1.46 4.35 8.17
N SER A 123 -1.01 3.52 7.23
CA SER A 123 -0.29 2.27 7.51
C SER A 123 1.07 2.52 8.18
N GLY A 124 1.81 3.53 7.74
CA GLY A 124 3.08 3.93 8.34
C GLY A 124 2.92 4.48 9.75
N ARG A 125 1.76 5.10 10.06
CA ARG A 125 1.35 5.48 11.42
C ARG A 125 0.86 4.31 12.28
N GLY A 126 0.72 3.10 11.72
CA GLY A 126 0.25 1.90 12.44
C GLY A 126 -1.25 1.85 12.71
N VAL A 127 -2.01 2.92 12.43
CA VAL A 127 -3.45 3.01 12.73
C VAL A 127 -4.32 2.18 11.79
N LEU A 128 -3.82 1.85 10.60
CA LEU A 128 -4.55 1.09 9.58
C LEU A 128 -4.43 -0.44 9.74
N ASN A 129 -3.77 -0.93 10.80
CA ASN A 129 -3.56 -2.36 11.06
C ASN A 129 -4.81 -3.03 11.67
N GLU A 130 -5.92 -2.92 10.96
CA GLU A 130 -7.22 -3.47 11.33
C GLU A 130 -7.51 -4.75 10.51
N GLN A 131 -8.13 -5.74 11.14
CA GLN A 131 -8.65 -6.93 10.47
C GLN A 131 -10.10 -6.66 10.03
N PHE A 132 -10.39 -6.84 8.74
CA PHE A 132 -11.74 -6.69 8.20
C PHE A 132 -12.11 -7.88 7.31
N LEU A 133 -13.20 -8.55 7.68
CA LEU A 133 -13.59 -9.83 7.08
C LEU A 133 -12.42 -10.84 7.16
N TRP A 134 -11.90 -11.30 6.03
CA TRP A 134 -10.79 -12.27 5.95
C TRP A 134 -9.42 -11.63 5.67
N PHE A 135 -9.32 -10.31 5.55
CA PHE A 135 -8.08 -9.60 5.17
C PHE A 135 -7.71 -8.49 6.17
N ASN A 136 -6.48 -7.97 6.07
CA ASN A 136 -5.99 -6.85 6.87
C ASN A 136 -5.73 -5.64 5.96
N LEU A 137 -6.23 -4.46 6.34
CA LEU A 137 -6.19 -3.28 5.47
C LEU A 137 -4.79 -2.78 5.14
N ALA A 138 -3.85 -2.91 6.07
CA ALA A 138 -2.47 -2.45 5.93
C ALA A 138 -1.56 -3.44 5.18
N ARG A 139 -2.04 -4.66 4.94
CA ARG A 139 -1.27 -5.76 4.34
C ARG A 139 -1.84 -6.14 2.99
N GLU A 140 -1.02 -6.80 2.18
CA GLU A 140 -1.50 -7.48 0.97
C GLU A 140 -2.46 -8.62 1.35
N ASP A 141 -3.47 -8.87 0.50
CA ASP A 141 -4.43 -9.94 0.73
C ASP A 141 -3.87 -11.29 0.26
N ALA A 142 -3.47 -12.14 1.19
CA ALA A 142 -2.95 -13.48 0.93
C ALA A 142 -3.98 -14.59 1.25
N THR A 143 -5.24 -14.43 0.82
CA THR A 143 -6.36 -15.34 1.15
C THR A 143 -6.04 -16.83 0.93
N PHE A 144 -5.52 -17.20 -0.25
CA PHE A 144 -5.22 -18.61 -0.55
C PHE A 144 -3.73 -18.81 -0.80
N ARG A 145 -2.99 -19.21 0.23
CA ARG A 145 -1.59 -19.62 0.09
C ARG A 145 -1.51 -21.01 -0.55
N ILE A 146 -0.97 -21.10 -1.76
CA ILE A 146 -0.79 -22.35 -2.49
C ILE A 146 0.65 -22.83 -2.23
N GLY A 147 0.79 -23.92 -1.47
CA GLY A 147 2.08 -24.51 -1.09
C GLY A 147 2.37 -24.55 0.41
N GLY A 148 1.46 -24.02 1.24
CA GLY A 148 1.77 -23.74 2.64
C GLY A 148 2.80 -22.62 2.78
N ASP A 149 2.85 -21.96 3.92
CA ASP A 149 3.97 -21.11 4.33
C ASP A 149 5.27 -21.93 4.60
N GLY A 150 5.14 -23.25 4.58
CA GLY A 150 6.18 -24.19 4.98
C GLY A 150 6.31 -24.28 6.50
N ALA A 151 5.32 -23.79 7.26
CA ALA A 151 5.25 -24.00 8.69
C ALA A 151 4.98 -25.50 8.97
N PRO A 152 5.81 -26.18 9.76
CA PRO A 152 5.52 -27.50 10.30
C PRO A 152 4.16 -27.48 10.99
N THR A 153 3.31 -28.45 10.62
CA THR A 153 2.00 -28.66 11.26
C THR A 153 2.11 -29.40 12.60
N VAL A 154 3.32 -29.87 12.94
CA VAL A 154 3.65 -30.59 14.18
C VAL A 154 4.22 -29.60 15.19
N PRO A 155 3.88 -29.72 16.49
CA PRO A 155 4.53 -28.95 17.55
C PRO A 155 6.05 -29.03 17.46
N THR A 156 6.70 -27.88 17.37
CA THR A 156 8.11 -27.76 17.07
C THR A 156 8.78 -26.81 18.05
N ASP A 157 9.82 -27.28 18.74
CA ASP A 157 10.61 -26.46 19.64
C ASP A 157 11.79 -25.85 18.86
N LEU A 158 11.95 -24.53 18.95
CA LEU A 158 13.05 -23.76 18.38
C LEU A 158 13.94 -23.25 19.49
N ARG A 159 15.24 -23.51 19.42
CA ARG A 159 16.22 -23.04 20.39
C ARG A 159 17.08 -21.93 19.81
N PHE A 160 16.86 -20.71 20.30
CA PHE A 160 17.67 -19.54 19.99
C PHE A 160 18.67 -19.33 21.10
N VAL A 161 19.92 -19.09 20.72
CA VAL A 161 21.00 -18.81 21.68
C VAL A 161 21.67 -17.51 21.35
N THR A 162 21.94 -16.72 22.38
CA THR A 162 22.58 -15.40 22.25
C THR A 162 23.75 -15.26 23.21
N THR A 163 24.78 -14.54 22.80
CA THR A 163 26.02 -14.37 23.58
C THR A 163 26.01 -13.17 24.52
N THR A 164 24.97 -12.33 24.47
CA THR A 164 24.86 -11.13 25.29
C THR A 164 23.51 -11.03 26.01
N GLN A 165 23.52 -10.80 27.32
CA GLN A 165 22.30 -10.71 28.14
C GLN A 165 21.32 -9.63 27.63
N GLY A 166 21.81 -8.55 27.02
CA GLY A 166 20.98 -7.50 26.42
C GLY A 166 20.38 -7.85 25.05
N ALA A 167 20.97 -8.78 24.30
CA ALA A 167 20.40 -9.27 23.06
C ALA A 167 19.30 -10.31 23.34
N ALA A 168 19.41 -11.10 24.42
CA ALA A 168 18.35 -12.03 24.83
C ALA A 168 16.94 -11.41 24.91
N ALA A 169 16.82 -10.12 25.26
CA ALA A 169 15.53 -9.42 25.31
C ALA A 169 14.95 -9.12 23.90
N LEU A 170 15.79 -8.75 22.94
CA LEU A 170 15.40 -8.50 21.54
C LEU A 170 14.95 -9.79 20.86
N GLU A 171 15.76 -10.84 21.00
CA GLU A 171 15.47 -12.18 20.54
C GLU A 171 14.19 -12.74 21.18
N SER A 172 13.98 -12.50 22.49
CA SER A 172 12.76 -12.91 23.20
C SER A 172 11.52 -12.18 22.72
N GLY A 173 11.62 -10.87 22.44
CA GLY A 173 10.51 -10.10 21.89
C GLY A 173 10.07 -10.64 20.52
N LEU A 174 11.03 -10.92 19.65
CA LEU A 174 10.71 -11.49 18.35
C LEU A 174 10.24 -12.95 18.43
N ALA A 175 10.84 -13.75 19.30
CA ALA A 175 10.41 -15.11 19.59
C ALA A 175 8.95 -15.14 20.06
N GLY A 176 8.55 -14.19 20.92
CA GLY A 176 7.17 -14.01 21.36
C GLY A 176 6.22 -13.66 20.21
N ASP A 177 6.60 -12.70 19.36
CA ASP A 177 5.81 -12.33 18.19
C ASP A 177 5.65 -13.48 17.18
N PHE A 178 6.71 -14.27 16.99
CA PHE A 178 6.68 -15.46 16.14
C PHE A 178 5.78 -16.55 16.70
N ALA A 179 5.92 -16.89 17.99
CA ALA A 179 5.10 -17.90 18.64
C ALA A 179 3.62 -17.50 18.72
N GLY A 180 3.34 -16.19 18.86
CA GLY A 180 1.99 -15.65 18.77
C GLY A 180 1.37 -15.80 17.38
N HIS A 181 2.18 -15.80 16.31
CA HIS A 181 1.72 -16.02 14.95
C HIS A 181 1.60 -17.51 14.59
N TYR A 182 2.48 -18.35 15.15
CA TYR A 182 2.52 -19.79 14.89
C TYR A 182 2.40 -20.59 16.19
N ALA A 183 1.16 -20.87 16.60
CA ALA A 183 0.85 -21.55 17.86
C ALA A 183 1.50 -22.95 18.02
N ASN A 184 1.93 -23.57 16.92
CA ASN A 184 2.64 -24.86 16.94
C ASN A 184 4.13 -24.73 17.29
N TYR A 185 4.67 -23.52 17.38
CA TYR A 185 6.06 -23.28 17.70
C TYR A 185 6.23 -22.86 19.15
N ARG A 186 7.20 -23.48 19.84
CA ARG A 186 7.70 -22.98 21.12
C ARG A 186 9.13 -22.53 20.93
N VAL A 187 9.40 -21.25 21.17
CA VAL A 187 10.72 -20.67 20.99
C VAL A 187 11.36 -20.48 22.37
N HIS A 188 12.50 -21.11 22.58
CA HIS A 188 13.32 -20.97 23.77
C HIS A 188 14.50 -20.05 23.46
N VAL A 189 14.69 -19.00 24.25
CA VAL A 189 15.83 -18.07 24.10
C VAL A 189 16.75 -18.21 25.30
N ASP A 190 17.94 -18.76 25.07
CA ASP A 190 18.95 -18.98 26.09
C ASP A 190 20.14 -18.01 25.91
N ALA A 191 20.62 -17.42 26.99
CA ALA A 191 21.89 -16.70 27.00
C ALA A 191 23.03 -17.67 27.37
N VAL A 192 24.02 -17.82 26.49
CA VAL A 192 25.10 -18.80 26.66
C VAL A 192 26.47 -18.11 26.46
N PRO A 193 27.51 -18.49 27.22
CA PRO A 193 28.86 -17.95 27.02
C PRO A 193 29.36 -18.16 25.58
N PRO A 194 30.18 -17.24 25.02
CA PRO A 194 30.68 -17.36 23.64
C PRO A 194 31.32 -18.71 23.32
N ASP A 195 32.13 -19.26 24.23
CA ASP A 195 32.82 -20.54 24.01
C ASP A 195 31.84 -21.73 23.93
N ALA A 196 30.73 -21.65 24.66
CA ALA A 196 29.68 -22.67 24.63
C ALA A 196 28.80 -22.52 23.38
N LEU A 197 28.56 -21.30 22.91
CA LEU A 197 27.90 -21.06 21.62
C LEU A 197 28.63 -21.78 20.48
N MET A 198 29.95 -21.61 20.39
CA MET A 198 30.73 -22.19 19.29
C MET A 198 30.70 -23.72 19.30
N ARG A 199 30.75 -24.33 20.48
CA ARG A 199 30.63 -25.80 20.61
C ARG A 199 29.25 -26.30 20.21
N ASP A 200 28.19 -25.65 20.67
CA ASP A 200 26.83 -26.09 20.40
C ASP A 200 26.41 -25.84 18.93
N LEU A 201 26.92 -24.75 18.33
CA LEU A 201 26.75 -24.45 16.91
C LEU A 201 27.48 -25.48 16.03
N ALA A 202 28.73 -25.83 16.37
CA ALA A 202 29.51 -26.85 15.65
C ALA A 202 28.92 -28.27 15.78
N GLN A 203 28.23 -28.55 16.88
CA GLN A 203 27.57 -29.83 17.14
C GLN A 203 26.14 -29.91 16.60
N GLY A 204 25.63 -28.86 15.94
CA GLY A 204 24.29 -28.81 15.38
C GLY A 204 23.17 -28.87 16.44
N ARG A 205 23.45 -28.43 17.67
CA ARG A 205 22.50 -28.45 18.80
C ARG A 205 21.64 -27.19 18.89
N LEU A 206 21.87 -26.22 18.00
CA LEU A 206 21.23 -24.91 17.98
C LEU A 206 20.50 -24.70 16.66
N ASP A 207 19.30 -24.14 16.73
CA ASP A 207 18.53 -23.76 15.54
C ASP A 207 18.96 -22.38 15.03
N LEU A 208 19.21 -21.44 15.95
CA LEU A 208 19.70 -20.11 15.61
C LEU A 208 20.63 -19.56 16.69
N ALA A 209 21.76 -19.00 16.26
CA ALA A 209 22.77 -18.39 17.10
C ALA A 209 22.91 -16.90 16.76
N PHE A 210 22.77 -16.03 17.76
CA PHE A 210 22.95 -14.60 17.62
C PHE A 210 24.26 -14.13 18.25
N THR A 211 25.04 -13.32 17.52
CA THR A 211 26.29 -12.72 17.99
C THR A 211 26.33 -11.22 17.70
N GLY A 212 27.04 -10.46 18.53
CA GLY A 212 27.27 -9.02 18.29
C GLY A 212 28.43 -8.71 17.34
N ALA A 213 29.15 -9.72 16.88
CA ALA A 213 30.30 -9.61 15.98
C ALA A 213 30.33 -10.80 15.02
N PRO A 214 30.83 -10.60 13.78
CA PRO A 214 30.88 -11.69 12.83
C PRO A 214 31.85 -12.78 13.30
N LEU A 215 31.41 -14.04 13.22
CA LEU A 215 32.26 -15.19 13.44
C LEU A 215 33.34 -15.30 12.35
N PRO A 216 34.57 -15.72 12.70
CA PRO A 216 35.61 -16.04 11.72
C PRO A 216 35.13 -17.07 10.69
N ALA A 217 35.56 -16.94 9.43
CA ALA A 217 35.04 -17.76 8.33
C ALA A 217 35.27 -19.27 8.51
N ASP A 218 36.36 -19.64 9.17
CA ASP A 218 36.72 -21.01 9.55
C ASP A 218 35.83 -21.58 10.67
N GLN A 219 35.12 -20.71 11.40
CA GLN A 219 34.26 -21.08 12.51
C GLN A 219 32.76 -21.08 12.14
N ILE A 220 32.41 -20.63 10.94
CA ILE A 220 31.06 -20.70 10.41
C ILE A 220 30.83 -22.14 9.91
N PRO A 221 29.82 -22.88 10.44
CA PRO A 221 29.53 -24.23 9.95
C PRO A 221 29.29 -24.24 8.45
N ALA A 222 29.79 -25.28 7.77
CA ALA A 222 29.58 -25.45 6.33
C ALA A 222 28.07 -25.49 6.02
N GLY A 223 27.60 -24.55 5.19
CA GLY A 223 26.17 -24.42 4.90
C GLY A 223 25.35 -23.76 6.02
N ALA A 224 25.93 -22.85 6.80
CA ALA A 224 25.18 -21.92 7.64
C ALA A 224 24.86 -20.62 6.88
N VAL A 225 23.63 -20.11 7.02
CA VAL A 225 23.26 -18.76 6.54
C VAL A 225 23.70 -17.75 7.59
N THR A 226 24.33 -16.67 7.15
CA THR A 226 24.63 -15.51 8.00
C THR A 226 23.74 -14.34 7.60
N ASN A 227 22.87 -13.91 8.51
CA ASN A 227 22.09 -12.69 8.34
C ASN A 227 22.70 -11.58 9.20
N ARG A 228 23.10 -10.47 8.57
CA ARG A 228 23.50 -9.24 9.27
C ARG A 228 22.25 -8.42 9.57
N LEU A 229 22.02 -8.20 10.84
CA LEU A 229 20.94 -7.42 11.42
C LEU A 229 21.52 -6.10 11.93
N ILE A 230 20.76 -5.03 11.76
CA ILE A 230 21.20 -3.69 12.15
C ILE A 230 20.23 -3.17 13.19
N GLN A 231 20.72 -2.92 14.38
CA GLN A 231 19.99 -2.21 15.41
C GLN A 231 20.45 -0.76 15.43
N SER A 232 19.54 0.20 15.51
CA SER A 232 19.91 1.61 15.46
C SER A 232 19.04 2.47 16.36
N VAL A 233 19.60 3.60 16.80
CA VAL A 233 18.90 4.62 17.59
C VAL A 233 18.85 5.91 16.79
N ALA A 234 17.66 6.39 16.51
CA ALA A 234 17.41 7.72 15.99
C ALA A 234 17.30 8.72 17.13
N LEU A 235 17.85 9.91 16.89
CA LEU A 235 17.65 11.08 17.74
C LEU A 235 16.59 11.96 17.09
N SER A 236 15.43 12.07 17.72
CA SER A 236 14.30 12.82 17.18
C SER A 236 14.05 14.08 17.99
N VAL A 237 13.84 15.20 17.30
CA VAL A 237 13.43 16.46 17.90
C VAL A 237 12.16 16.97 17.22
N GLN A 238 11.47 17.92 17.85
CA GLN A 238 10.40 18.64 17.19
C GLN A 238 10.91 19.31 15.89
N ARG A 239 10.09 19.32 14.83
CA ARG A 239 10.48 19.79 13.50
C ARG A 239 10.98 21.24 13.46
N GLU A 240 10.48 22.10 14.33
CA GLU A 240 10.84 23.52 14.41
C GLU A 240 12.17 23.77 15.13
N GLN A 241 12.74 22.77 15.81
CA GLN A 241 14.03 22.90 16.49
C GLN A 241 15.14 23.27 15.49
N THR A 242 15.93 24.29 15.83
CA THR A 242 17.00 24.80 14.96
C THR A 242 18.19 23.85 14.86
N LEU A 243 18.43 23.05 15.90
CA LEU A 243 19.46 22.01 15.88
C LEU A 243 19.15 20.97 14.78
N THR A 244 20.11 20.73 13.90
CA THR A 244 19.99 19.78 12.77
C THR A 244 20.99 18.63 12.85
N ARG A 245 21.96 18.72 13.75
CA ARG A 245 23.01 17.74 13.96
C ARG A 245 23.41 17.65 15.42
N LEU A 246 23.87 16.47 15.83
CA LEU A 246 24.44 16.23 17.16
C LEU A 246 25.59 15.23 17.03
N SER A 247 26.71 15.46 17.70
CA SER A 247 27.79 14.49 17.76
C SER A 247 27.56 13.43 18.83
N VAL A 248 28.20 12.27 18.70
CA VAL A 248 28.19 11.22 19.74
C VAL A 248 28.75 11.76 21.07
N ALA A 249 29.75 12.63 21.02
CA ALA A 249 30.34 13.24 22.21
C ALA A 249 29.36 14.20 22.90
N GLU A 250 28.62 15.01 22.16
CA GLU A 250 27.59 15.89 22.71
C GLU A 250 26.41 15.08 23.28
N LEU A 251 25.99 14.02 22.58
CA LEU A 251 24.97 13.10 23.10
C LEU A 251 25.40 12.49 24.44
N ARG A 252 26.67 12.07 24.56
CA ARG A 252 27.22 11.57 25.83
C ARG A 252 27.13 12.62 26.93
N GLN A 253 27.47 13.87 26.64
CA GLN A 253 27.37 14.98 27.60
C GLN A 253 25.93 15.24 28.04
N ILE A 254 24.95 15.13 27.13
CA ILE A 254 23.52 15.23 27.48
C ILE A 254 23.12 14.08 28.42
N LEU A 255 23.47 12.84 28.06
CA LEU A 255 23.10 11.64 28.82
C LEU A 255 23.78 11.58 30.20
N ASN A 256 24.97 12.18 30.34
CA ASN A 256 25.65 12.32 31.64
C ASN A 256 25.12 13.49 32.49
N GLY A 257 24.34 14.39 31.88
CA GLY A 257 23.84 15.61 32.53
C GLY A 257 24.84 16.79 32.55
N ASP A 258 25.95 16.68 31.81
CA ASP A 258 26.96 17.73 31.63
C ASP A 258 26.44 18.89 30.77
N ARG A 259 25.55 18.58 29.81
CA ARG A 259 24.84 19.58 29.01
C ARG A 259 23.34 19.42 29.16
N ARG A 260 22.67 20.54 29.47
CA ARG A 260 21.25 20.53 29.84
C ARG A 260 20.41 21.47 28.98
N THR A 261 21.01 22.30 28.14
CA THR A 261 20.27 23.23 27.29
C THR A 261 20.61 23.08 25.83
N TRP A 262 19.62 23.34 24.97
CA TRP A 262 19.82 23.32 23.51
C TRP A 262 20.76 24.45 23.04
N ALA A 263 20.77 25.59 23.74
CA ALA A 263 21.65 26.72 23.46
C ALA A 263 23.14 26.35 23.57
N ASP A 264 23.50 25.48 24.51
CA ASP A 264 24.87 24.96 24.66
C ASP A 264 25.35 24.28 23.36
N LEU A 265 24.43 23.71 22.59
CA LEU A 265 24.68 22.94 21.37
C LEU A 265 24.45 23.75 20.09
N GLY A 266 24.17 25.05 20.21
CA GLY A 266 23.82 25.92 19.08
C GLY A 266 22.39 25.74 18.55
N GLY A 267 21.49 25.20 19.38
CA GLY A 267 20.05 25.13 19.13
C GLY A 267 19.26 26.24 19.84
N ASP A 268 17.95 26.06 19.97
CA ASP A 268 17.04 27.03 20.58
C ASP A 268 17.28 27.20 22.09
N ALA A 269 16.69 28.23 22.71
CA ALA A 269 16.72 28.38 24.16
C ALA A 269 15.76 27.39 24.83
N GLY A 270 16.26 26.58 25.77
CA GLY A 270 15.42 25.68 26.58
C GLY A 270 16.17 24.45 27.12
N SER A 271 15.63 23.85 28.18
CA SER A 271 16.24 22.70 28.88
C SER A 271 15.88 21.37 28.23
N ILE A 272 16.88 20.59 27.84
CA ILE A 272 16.71 19.31 27.14
C ILE A 272 15.99 18.31 28.06
N THR A 273 14.85 17.79 27.60
CA THR A 273 14.13 16.69 28.25
C THR A 273 14.29 15.44 27.40
N VAL A 274 14.69 14.31 27.99
CA VAL A 274 14.91 13.07 27.23
C VAL A 274 13.66 12.23 27.26
N HIS A 275 13.19 11.77 26.10
CA HIS A 275 12.00 10.93 25.96
C HIS A 275 12.39 9.59 25.33
N ARG A 276 11.87 8.48 25.87
CA ARG A 276 12.11 7.14 25.32
C ARG A 276 10.90 6.23 25.47
N LEU A 277 10.90 5.11 24.76
CA LEU A 277 9.87 4.08 24.89
C LEU A 277 10.18 3.17 26.11
N ARG A 278 9.16 2.56 26.73
CA ARG A 278 9.35 1.57 27.80
C ARG A 278 9.81 0.23 27.22
N SER A 279 9.24 -0.15 26.07
CA SER A 279 9.47 -1.41 25.38
C SER A 279 10.67 -1.39 24.41
N ASP A 280 11.51 -0.35 24.43
CA ASP A 280 12.70 -0.26 23.58
C ASP A 280 13.89 -1.09 24.10
N LEU A 281 13.67 -2.40 24.25
CA LEU A 281 14.64 -3.36 24.81
C LEU A 281 16.06 -3.24 24.23
N GLY A 282 16.21 -2.66 23.04
CA GLY A 282 17.51 -2.40 22.42
C GLY A 282 18.10 -0.99 22.57
N THR A 283 17.29 0.07 22.71
CA THR A 283 17.77 1.47 22.58
C THR A 283 18.71 1.86 23.71
N LEU A 284 18.31 1.59 24.96
CA LEU A 284 19.16 1.89 26.12
C LEU A 284 20.44 1.05 26.14
N PRO A 285 20.40 -0.29 25.98
CA PRO A 285 21.62 -1.09 25.88
C PRO A 285 22.57 -0.64 24.77
N LEU A 286 22.04 -0.26 23.61
CA LEU A 286 22.84 0.27 22.50
C LEU A 286 23.52 1.58 22.90
N LEU A 287 22.78 2.54 23.47
CA LEU A 287 23.38 3.81 23.91
C LEU A 287 24.41 3.61 25.02
N THR A 288 24.14 2.74 25.99
CA THR A 288 25.12 2.38 27.02
C THR A 288 26.41 1.84 26.40
N GLN A 289 26.31 0.97 25.39
CA GLN A 289 27.45 0.37 24.74
C GLN A 289 28.20 1.35 23.82
N VAL A 290 27.49 2.03 22.93
CA VAL A 290 28.04 2.83 21.82
C VAL A 290 28.38 4.26 22.25
N VAL A 291 27.60 4.85 23.16
CA VAL A 291 27.76 6.25 23.57
C VAL A 291 28.46 6.34 24.92
N LEU A 292 28.06 5.53 25.89
CA LEU A 292 28.58 5.61 27.27
C LEU A 292 29.75 4.67 27.56
N ASN A 293 30.25 3.94 26.57
CA ASN A 293 31.36 3.00 26.71
C ASN A 293 31.14 1.99 27.86
N GLY A 294 29.92 1.46 27.98
CA GLY A 294 29.52 0.49 29.00
C GLY A 294 29.16 1.09 30.36
N ARG A 295 29.23 2.42 30.53
CA ARG A 295 28.84 3.08 31.78
C ARG A 295 27.32 3.25 31.85
N PRO A 296 26.68 3.03 33.01
CA PRO A 296 25.25 3.27 33.16
C PRO A 296 24.95 4.76 32.95
N ILE A 297 23.75 5.07 32.46
CA ILE A 297 23.27 6.46 32.37
C ILE A 297 23.28 7.06 33.77
N ALA A 298 23.95 8.19 33.94
CA ALA A 298 23.87 8.96 35.18
C ALA A 298 22.42 9.45 35.34
N VAL A 299 21.78 9.11 36.46
CA VAL A 299 20.34 9.31 36.76
C VAL A 299 19.95 10.80 36.92
N GLN A 300 20.69 11.73 36.31
CA GLN A 300 20.51 13.18 36.49
C GLN A 300 19.74 13.86 35.35
N ALA A 301 19.64 13.25 34.17
CA ALA A 301 18.75 13.76 33.12
C ALA A 301 17.30 13.35 33.43
N GLU A 302 16.34 14.28 33.28
CA GLU A 302 14.92 13.96 33.37
C GLU A 302 14.53 13.08 32.16
N ILE A 303 14.46 11.76 32.36
CA ILE A 303 14.09 10.79 31.33
C ILE A 303 12.61 10.43 31.49
N LYS A 304 11.79 10.89 30.54
CA LYS A 304 10.37 10.53 30.43
C LYS A 304 10.22 9.25 29.63
N VAL A 305 9.52 8.27 30.20
CA VAL A 305 9.32 6.94 29.62
C VAL A 305 7.88 6.79 29.16
N HIS A 306 7.68 6.31 27.93
CA HIS A 306 6.37 6.21 27.28
C HIS A 306 6.04 4.76 26.93
N ASP A 307 4.79 4.34 27.10
CA ASP A 307 4.42 2.93 26.90
C ASP A 307 4.18 2.56 25.44
N THR A 308 3.86 3.54 24.59
CA THR A 308 3.58 3.34 23.17
C THR A 308 4.35 4.32 22.30
N VAL A 309 4.58 3.93 21.04
CA VAL A 309 5.24 4.75 20.03
C VAL A 309 4.49 6.08 19.80
N ASP A 310 3.15 6.06 19.84
CA ASP A 310 2.33 7.25 19.67
C ASP A 310 2.40 8.21 20.86
N ALA A 311 2.47 7.68 22.08
CA ALA A 311 2.67 8.49 23.28
C ALA A 311 4.04 9.18 23.21
N LEU A 312 5.08 8.46 22.80
CA LEU A 312 6.42 9.01 22.59
C LEU A 312 6.42 10.11 21.52
N ILE A 313 5.86 9.82 20.34
CA ILE A 313 5.79 10.76 19.23
C ILE A 313 5.01 12.02 19.62
N SER A 314 3.85 11.86 20.25
CA SER A 314 3.00 12.98 20.71
C SER A 314 3.72 13.83 21.74
N ALA A 315 4.45 13.21 22.67
CA ALA A 315 5.23 13.91 23.68
C ALA A 315 6.36 14.74 23.05
N ILE A 316 7.11 14.18 22.09
CA ILE A 316 8.21 14.92 21.44
C ILE A 316 7.65 16.05 20.55
N LYS A 317 6.50 15.85 19.90
CA LYS A 317 5.83 16.91 19.10
C LYS A 317 5.35 18.08 19.95
N GLY A 318 4.84 17.80 21.15
CA GLY A 318 4.30 18.79 22.06
C GLY A 318 5.36 19.56 22.86
N ASP A 319 6.61 19.10 22.84
CA ASP A 319 7.70 19.65 23.65
C ASP A 319 8.87 20.09 22.75
N ARG A 320 9.02 21.40 22.58
CA ARG A 320 10.15 22.00 21.84
C ARG A 320 11.51 21.61 22.39
N ASN A 321 11.55 21.21 23.66
CA ASN A 321 12.77 20.84 24.33
C ASN A 321 13.02 19.33 24.37
N ALA A 322 12.15 18.52 23.78
CA ALA A 322 12.29 17.07 23.82
C ALA A 322 13.40 16.55 22.89
N LEU A 323 14.23 15.67 23.43
CA LEU A 323 15.11 14.78 22.71
C LEU A 323 14.53 13.36 22.80
N GLY A 324 13.93 12.90 21.71
CA GLY A 324 13.46 11.54 21.55
C GLY A 324 14.60 10.57 21.26
N LEU A 325 14.64 9.47 22.01
CA LEU A 325 15.51 8.32 21.80
C LEU A 325 14.64 7.13 21.44
N SER A 326 14.73 6.66 20.20
CA SER A 326 13.95 5.51 19.72
C SER A 326 14.64 4.83 18.56
N MET A 327 14.07 3.72 18.08
CA MET A 327 14.34 3.26 16.72
C MET A 327 14.00 4.36 15.69
N PRO A 328 14.50 4.29 14.45
CA PRO A 328 14.14 5.23 13.39
C PRO A 328 12.63 5.18 13.10
N LEU A 329 11.92 6.25 13.47
CA LEU A 329 10.49 6.39 13.30
C LEU A 329 10.19 7.58 12.37
N PRO A 330 9.72 7.34 11.14
CA PRO A 330 9.26 8.42 10.27
C PRO A 330 7.93 8.96 10.80
N ALA A 331 7.95 10.18 11.35
CA ALA A 331 6.76 10.80 11.90
C ALA A 331 6.70 12.29 11.50
N GLU A 332 5.56 12.69 10.94
CA GLU A 332 5.29 14.06 10.55
C GLU A 332 5.36 14.99 11.77
N GLY A 333 6.06 16.12 11.70
CA GLY A 333 6.26 17.03 12.84
C GLY A 333 7.46 16.67 13.73
N LEU A 334 8.14 15.56 13.45
CA LEU A 334 9.43 15.22 14.03
C LEU A 334 10.53 15.33 12.98
N ARG A 335 11.73 15.65 13.42
CA ARG A 335 12.95 15.65 12.62
C ARG A 335 13.95 14.69 13.27
N ALA A 336 14.52 13.78 12.48
CA ALA A 336 15.69 13.02 12.89
C ALA A 336 16.94 13.90 12.75
N LEU A 337 17.74 14.02 13.81
CA LEU A 337 19.01 14.73 13.79
C LEU A 337 20.06 13.95 12.99
N ASN A 338 20.93 14.68 12.30
CA ASN A 338 22.14 14.08 11.73
C ASN A 338 23.12 13.75 12.86
N VAL A 339 23.56 12.50 12.99
CA VAL A 339 24.53 12.14 14.02
C VAL A 339 25.94 12.12 13.45
N VAL A 340 26.84 12.86 14.11
CA VAL A 340 28.26 12.97 13.75
C VAL A 340 29.08 11.99 14.59
N ALA A 341 29.82 11.10 13.94
CA ALA A 341 30.73 10.17 14.60
C ALA A 341 31.92 10.91 15.22
N GLU A 342 32.51 10.37 16.29
CA GLU A 342 33.70 10.95 16.91
C GLU A 342 34.85 11.08 15.91
N GLY A 343 35.53 12.23 15.90
CA GLY A 343 36.64 12.50 14.98
C GLY A 343 36.21 12.79 13.53
N THR A 344 34.91 12.88 13.24
CA THR A 344 34.39 13.25 11.91
C THR A 344 33.61 14.56 11.95
N THR A 345 33.39 15.17 10.78
CA THR A 345 32.65 16.45 10.65
C THR A 345 31.27 16.29 10.01
N ARG A 346 31.05 15.18 9.30
CA ARG A 346 29.82 14.90 8.55
C ARG A 346 28.87 14.07 9.39
N GLY A 347 27.65 14.59 9.58
CA GLY A 347 26.58 13.85 10.21
C GLY A 347 25.73 13.08 9.19
N TYR A 348 25.19 11.95 9.61
CA TYR A 348 24.28 11.14 8.80
C TYR A 348 22.94 10.96 9.51
N GLN A 349 21.87 10.81 8.73
CA GLN A 349 20.55 10.47 9.26
C GLN A 349 20.46 8.95 9.47
N PRO A 350 19.56 8.49 10.34
CA PRO A 350 19.26 7.07 10.53
C PRO A 350 18.42 6.50 9.37
N LEU A 351 18.88 6.67 8.13
CA LEU A 351 18.26 6.11 6.93
C LEU A 351 18.80 4.70 6.69
N PHE A 352 17.99 3.83 6.08
CA PHE A 352 18.39 2.47 5.74
C PHE A 352 19.72 2.41 4.97
N THR A 353 19.93 3.32 4.02
CA THR A 353 21.19 3.41 3.25
C THR A 353 22.38 3.78 4.13
N SER A 354 22.22 4.79 4.99
CA SER A 354 23.26 5.23 5.93
C SER A 354 23.59 4.17 6.98
N LEU A 355 22.61 3.38 7.38
CA LEU A 355 22.77 2.24 8.29
C LEU A 355 23.48 1.07 7.62
N ARG A 356 23.02 0.66 6.44
CA ARG A 356 23.62 -0.42 5.64
C ARG A 356 25.09 -0.16 5.30
N ASP A 357 25.40 1.07 4.92
CA ASP A 357 26.72 1.48 4.46
C ASP A 357 27.66 1.82 5.65
N GLY A 358 27.21 1.66 6.89
CA GLY A 358 28.02 1.88 8.10
C GLY A 358 28.37 3.35 8.37
N LEU A 359 27.59 4.28 7.81
CA LEU A 359 27.84 5.72 7.91
C LEU A 359 27.24 6.33 9.18
N TYR A 360 26.16 5.74 9.70
CA TYR A 360 25.47 6.24 10.88
C TYR A 360 26.05 5.64 12.17
N PRO A 361 26.45 6.47 13.17
CA PRO A 361 27.26 5.99 14.29
C PRO A 361 26.47 5.35 15.45
N LEU A 362 25.17 5.62 15.59
CA LEU A 362 24.35 5.04 16.68
C LEU A 362 23.74 3.71 16.22
N VAL A 363 24.62 2.78 15.90
CA VAL A 363 24.27 1.49 15.31
C VAL A 363 25.01 0.37 16.02
N ARG A 364 24.38 -0.81 16.06
CA ARG A 364 25.00 -2.05 16.47
C ARG A 364 24.64 -3.13 15.46
N ASP A 365 25.65 -3.82 14.96
CA ASP A 365 25.46 -5.01 14.14
C ASP A 365 25.17 -6.21 15.05
N GLN A 366 24.26 -7.05 14.59
CA GLN A 366 23.97 -8.36 15.17
C GLN A 366 23.96 -9.37 14.04
N TYR A 367 24.56 -10.53 14.24
CA TYR A 367 24.68 -11.57 13.25
C TYR A 367 23.90 -12.78 13.72
N ALA A 368 23.04 -13.30 12.85
CA ALA A 368 22.31 -14.53 13.09
C ALA A 368 22.88 -15.65 12.21
N TYR A 369 23.22 -16.77 12.84
CA TYR A 369 23.75 -17.98 12.23
C TYR A 369 22.75 -19.12 12.40
N GLY A 370 22.45 -19.85 11.33
CA GLY A 370 21.60 -21.04 11.40
C GLY A 370 21.76 -21.94 10.16
N PRO A 371 21.27 -23.18 10.21
CA PRO A 371 21.43 -24.15 9.12
C PRO A 371 20.66 -23.75 7.84
N VAL A 372 21.23 -24.03 6.66
CA VAL A 372 20.66 -23.69 5.32
C VAL A 372 19.50 -24.60 4.88
N THR A 373 19.26 -25.75 5.51
CA THR A 373 18.35 -26.74 4.94
C THR A 373 16.90 -26.26 4.97
N SER A 374 16.30 -26.17 3.78
CA SER A 374 14.97 -25.58 3.51
C SER A 374 13.79 -26.22 4.25
N ALA A 375 14.00 -27.41 4.83
CA ALA A 375 13.03 -28.18 5.58
C ALA A 375 13.12 -28.03 7.11
N THR A 376 14.06 -27.22 7.62
CA THR A 376 14.20 -27.04 9.08
C THR A 376 13.25 -25.96 9.62
N PRO A 377 12.76 -26.14 10.85
CA PRO A 377 12.04 -25.10 11.61
C PRO A 377 12.77 -23.75 11.65
N ALA A 378 14.10 -23.77 11.76
CA ALA A 378 14.97 -22.60 11.75
C ALA A 378 14.92 -21.85 10.41
N ALA A 379 14.96 -22.57 9.29
CA ALA A 379 14.87 -21.97 7.95
C ALA A 379 13.50 -21.31 7.72
N PHE A 380 12.42 -21.90 8.26
CA PHE A 380 11.11 -21.26 8.23
C PHE A 380 11.09 -19.94 9.02
N PHE A 381 11.63 -19.93 10.24
CA PHE A 381 11.75 -18.72 11.03
C PHE A 381 12.58 -17.63 10.31
N GLN A 382 13.68 -18.01 9.66
CA GLN A 382 14.49 -17.06 8.87
C GLN A 382 13.72 -16.48 7.68
N ARG A 383 12.95 -17.30 6.94
CA ARG A 383 12.08 -16.80 5.85
C ARG A 383 11.01 -15.85 6.39
N TRP A 384 10.34 -16.25 7.47
CA TRP A 384 9.34 -15.41 8.13
C TRP A 384 9.95 -14.11 8.63
N TRP A 385 11.13 -14.14 9.24
CA TRP A 385 11.83 -12.93 9.70
C TRP A 385 11.99 -11.92 8.56
N LEU A 386 12.37 -12.40 7.37
CA LEU A 386 12.57 -11.56 6.17
C LEU A 386 11.26 -11.14 5.48
N SER A 387 10.12 -11.72 5.86
CA SER A 387 8.79 -11.30 5.39
C SER A 387 8.39 -9.94 5.95
N GLU A 388 7.36 -9.32 5.36
CA GLU A 388 6.73 -8.10 5.90
C GLU A 388 6.31 -8.24 7.38
N SER A 389 5.75 -9.39 7.73
CA SER A 389 5.28 -9.67 9.09
C SER A 389 6.42 -9.82 10.09
N GLY A 390 7.49 -10.50 9.70
CA GLY A 390 8.69 -10.65 10.53
C GLY A 390 9.47 -9.36 10.65
N GLN A 391 9.57 -8.55 9.59
CA GLN A 391 10.19 -7.23 9.64
C GLN A 391 9.41 -6.25 10.51
N SER A 392 8.08 -6.33 10.53
CA SER A 392 7.23 -5.56 11.45
C SER A 392 7.43 -5.99 12.91
N ALA A 393 7.59 -7.30 13.15
CA ALA A 393 7.89 -7.85 14.47
C ALA A 393 9.31 -7.48 14.93
N ALA A 394 10.29 -7.55 14.04
CA ALA A 394 11.66 -7.12 14.29
C ALA A 394 11.71 -5.63 14.65
N GLN A 395 10.94 -4.79 13.94
CA GLN A 395 10.81 -3.38 14.28
C GLN A 395 10.25 -3.17 15.69
N ARG A 396 9.16 -3.88 16.07
CA ARG A 396 8.63 -3.82 17.45
C ARG A 396 9.64 -4.27 18.50
N ALA A 397 10.44 -5.30 18.17
CA ALA A 397 11.51 -5.76 19.03
C ALA A 397 12.67 -4.76 19.12
N GLY A 398 12.80 -3.79 18.22
CA GLY A 398 13.83 -2.74 18.24
C GLY A 398 14.90 -2.86 17.17
N PHE A 399 14.72 -3.75 16.19
CA PHE A 399 15.57 -3.84 15.01
C PHE A 399 15.22 -2.79 13.96
N THR A 400 16.21 -2.40 13.15
CA THR A 400 15.94 -1.60 11.96
C THR A 400 15.23 -2.47 10.94
N ARG A 401 14.07 -2.01 10.45
CA ARG A 401 13.33 -2.66 9.37
C ARG A 401 14.18 -2.76 8.11
N ILE A 402 14.33 -3.96 7.58
CA ILE A 402 14.93 -4.23 6.28
C ILE A 402 13.79 -4.24 5.25
N PRO A 403 13.91 -3.54 4.10
CA PRO A 403 12.90 -3.62 3.05
C PRO A 403 12.71 -5.09 2.64
N PRO A 404 11.49 -5.65 2.81
CA PRO A 404 11.26 -7.04 2.45
C PRO A 404 11.29 -7.19 0.93
N ASN A 405 11.67 -8.38 0.46
CA ASN A 405 11.68 -8.69 -0.96
C ASN A 405 10.25 -9.05 -1.43
N THR A 406 9.37 -8.05 -1.47
CA THR A 406 7.97 -8.17 -1.87
C THR A 406 7.87 -8.12 -3.40
N GLY A 407 8.03 -9.27 -4.03
CA GLY A 407 7.77 -9.44 -5.46
C GLY A 407 6.81 -10.61 -5.69
N LEU A 408 6.29 -10.73 -6.93
CA LEU A 408 5.46 -11.85 -7.40
C LEU A 408 6.14 -13.23 -7.22
N PHE A 409 7.45 -13.24 -6.93
CA PHE A 409 8.32 -14.37 -6.64
C PHE A 409 9.04 -14.22 -5.28
N GLY A 410 8.46 -13.46 -4.35
CA GLY A 410 9.00 -13.25 -3.01
C GLY A 410 9.08 -14.53 -2.18
N THR A 411 9.75 -14.45 -1.02
CA THR A 411 10.10 -15.61 -0.17
C THR A 411 8.92 -16.33 0.50
N ASP A 412 7.70 -15.79 0.39
CA ASP A 412 6.51 -16.23 1.14
C ASP A 412 5.60 -17.21 0.34
N GLY A 413 6.09 -17.73 -0.79
CA GLY A 413 5.33 -18.66 -1.64
C GLY A 413 4.26 -17.97 -2.50
N PHE A 414 3.59 -18.75 -3.36
CA PHE A 414 2.54 -18.25 -4.25
C PHE A 414 1.21 -18.15 -3.48
N TYR A 415 0.64 -16.95 -3.34
CA TYR A 415 -0.65 -16.74 -2.66
C TYR A 415 -1.65 -16.09 -3.61
N LEU A 416 -2.86 -16.64 -3.77
CA LEU A 416 -3.93 -16.01 -4.55
C LEU A 416 -4.74 -15.06 -3.66
N SER A 417 -4.79 -13.78 -4.05
CA SER A 417 -5.66 -12.78 -3.40
C SER A 417 -7.11 -12.93 -3.88
N LEU A 418 -8.04 -13.20 -2.96
CA LEU A 418 -9.46 -13.19 -3.27
C LEU A 418 -9.93 -11.77 -3.61
N LEU A 419 -9.42 -10.76 -2.90
CA LEU A 419 -9.81 -9.37 -3.08
C LEU A 419 -9.33 -8.82 -4.43
N ALA A 420 -8.09 -9.12 -4.85
CA ALA A 420 -7.59 -8.76 -6.18
C ALA A 420 -8.35 -9.49 -7.29
N SER A 421 -8.72 -10.76 -7.06
CA SER A 421 -9.55 -11.53 -7.99
C SER A 421 -10.94 -10.90 -8.14
N LEU A 422 -11.57 -10.47 -7.04
CA LEU A 422 -12.84 -9.73 -7.07
C LEU A 422 -12.70 -8.37 -7.77
N ALA A 423 -11.62 -7.63 -7.51
CA ALA A 423 -11.36 -6.35 -8.17
C ALA A 423 -11.27 -6.54 -9.70
N GLY A 424 -10.50 -7.52 -10.15
CA GLY A 424 -10.41 -7.90 -11.55
C GLY A 424 -11.76 -8.35 -12.14
N PHE A 425 -12.49 -9.19 -11.42
CA PHE A 425 -13.78 -9.71 -11.86
C PHE A 425 -14.82 -8.59 -12.06
N PHE A 426 -14.98 -7.71 -11.07
CA PHE A 426 -15.90 -6.57 -11.20
C PHE A 426 -15.42 -5.56 -12.24
N GLN A 427 -14.11 -5.31 -12.35
CA GLN A 427 -13.56 -4.48 -13.41
C GLN A 427 -13.83 -5.07 -14.80
N TRP A 428 -13.77 -6.39 -14.95
CA TRP A 428 -14.11 -7.09 -16.19
C TRP A 428 -15.59 -6.94 -16.54
N ILE A 429 -16.49 -7.11 -15.57
CA ILE A 429 -17.93 -6.85 -15.76
C ILE A 429 -18.13 -5.42 -16.25
N GLN A 430 -17.56 -4.44 -15.54
CA GLN A 430 -17.69 -3.02 -15.88
C GLN A 430 -17.14 -2.72 -17.28
N ALA A 431 -15.96 -3.23 -17.61
CA ALA A 431 -15.35 -3.07 -18.93
C ALA A 431 -16.25 -3.64 -20.02
N ARG A 432 -16.86 -4.81 -19.78
CA ARG A 432 -17.76 -5.48 -20.74
C ARG A 432 -19.05 -4.72 -20.98
N MET A 433 -19.57 -3.99 -20.00
CA MET A 433 -20.72 -3.08 -20.20
C MET A 433 -20.36 -1.90 -21.12
N MET A 434 -19.09 -1.49 -21.17
CA MET A 434 -18.61 -0.36 -21.97
C MET A 434 -18.12 -0.75 -23.38
N VAL A 435 -17.90 -2.04 -23.65
CA VAL A 435 -17.44 -2.51 -24.98
C VAL A 435 -18.44 -2.11 -26.06
N GLN A 436 -17.95 -1.36 -27.04
CA GLN A 436 -18.74 -0.95 -28.20
C GLN A 436 -18.76 -2.10 -29.23
N LYS A 437 -19.93 -2.59 -29.62
CA LYS A 437 -20.07 -3.63 -30.67
C LYS A 437 -19.96 -3.01 -32.07
N GLY A 438 -19.31 -3.71 -33.01
CA GLY A 438 -19.25 -3.31 -34.43
C GLY A 438 -18.22 -2.22 -34.77
N VAL A 439 -17.26 -1.97 -33.88
CA VAL A 439 -16.23 -0.94 -34.06
C VAL A 439 -15.03 -1.50 -34.81
N GLU A 440 -14.59 -0.81 -35.86
CA GLU A 440 -13.41 -1.17 -36.67
C GLU A 440 -12.27 -0.13 -36.48
N GLY A 441 -11.01 -0.51 -36.72
CA GLY A 441 -9.86 0.43 -36.68
C GLY A 441 -9.30 0.75 -35.29
N GLN A 442 -8.82 1.99 -35.10
CA GLN A 442 -8.16 2.44 -33.87
C GLN A 442 -9.03 2.28 -32.62
N ALA A 443 -10.35 2.49 -32.76
CA ALA A 443 -11.30 2.28 -31.67
C ALA A 443 -11.54 0.78 -31.37
N ALA A 444 -11.32 -0.13 -32.33
CA ALA A 444 -11.32 -1.57 -32.10
C ALA A 444 -10.10 -2.02 -31.28
N THR A 445 -8.93 -1.42 -31.56
CA THR A 445 -7.74 -1.61 -30.73
C THR A 445 -8.00 -1.13 -29.30
N MET A 446 -8.65 0.03 -29.13
CA MET A 446 -9.02 0.54 -27.80
C MET A 446 -9.97 -0.41 -27.06
N ASN A 447 -10.98 -0.97 -27.73
CA ASN A 447 -11.85 -2.00 -27.16
C ASN A 447 -11.08 -3.26 -26.73
N ARG A 448 -10.06 -3.69 -27.49
CA ARG A 448 -9.21 -4.84 -27.10
C ARG A 448 -8.39 -4.52 -25.87
N VAL A 449 -7.76 -3.35 -25.80
CA VAL A 449 -6.98 -2.92 -24.62
C VAL A 449 -7.87 -2.90 -23.36
N MET A 450 -9.10 -2.38 -23.47
CA MET A 450 -10.06 -2.37 -22.37
C MET A 450 -10.44 -3.79 -21.87
N GLN A 451 -10.35 -4.83 -22.71
CA GLN A 451 -10.62 -6.22 -22.31
C GLN A 451 -9.48 -6.85 -21.51
N PHE A 452 -8.23 -6.40 -21.71
CA PHE A 452 -7.06 -6.89 -20.97
C PHE A 452 -6.78 -6.09 -19.69
N MET A 453 -7.30 -4.87 -19.57
CA MET A 453 -7.15 -4.04 -18.36
C MET A 453 -7.49 -4.78 -17.05
N PRO A 454 -8.56 -5.58 -16.94
CA PRO A 454 -8.87 -6.32 -15.71
C PRO A 454 -7.76 -7.28 -15.26
N ILE A 455 -6.98 -7.86 -16.19
CA ILE A 455 -5.86 -8.74 -15.83
C ILE A 455 -4.73 -7.91 -15.20
N LEU A 456 -4.44 -6.73 -15.75
CA LEU A 456 -3.47 -5.81 -15.15
C LEU A 456 -3.93 -5.33 -13.77
N VAL A 457 -5.23 -5.08 -13.60
CA VAL A 457 -5.82 -4.76 -12.29
C VAL A 457 -5.55 -5.88 -11.28
N ILE A 458 -5.75 -7.15 -11.66
CA ILE A 458 -5.45 -8.29 -10.78
C ILE A 458 -3.97 -8.28 -10.39
N LEU A 459 -3.06 -8.13 -11.35
CA LEU A 459 -1.61 -8.15 -11.09
C LEU A 459 -1.17 -7.00 -10.17
N PHE A 460 -1.69 -5.78 -10.37
CA PHE A 460 -1.37 -4.64 -9.52
C PHE A 460 -2.03 -4.71 -8.15
N ALA A 461 -3.31 -5.10 -8.10
CA ALA A 461 -4.03 -5.26 -6.85
C ALA A 461 -3.39 -6.33 -5.94
N TRP A 462 -2.74 -7.32 -6.53
CA TRP A 462 -1.99 -8.34 -5.79
C TRP A 462 -0.83 -7.76 -4.98
N THR A 463 -0.19 -6.70 -5.49
CA THR A 463 0.98 -6.07 -4.85
C THR A 463 0.63 -4.89 -3.95
N PHE A 464 -0.66 -4.58 -3.80
CA PHE A 464 -1.10 -3.42 -3.04
C PHE A 464 -1.75 -3.81 -1.72
N GLN A 465 -1.73 -2.88 -0.77
CA GLN A 465 -2.41 -3.03 0.50
C GLN A 465 -3.91 -3.24 0.29
N SER A 466 -4.50 -4.15 1.06
CA SER A 466 -5.89 -4.59 0.89
C SER A 466 -6.89 -3.43 1.04
N GLY A 467 -6.56 -2.39 1.81
CA GLY A 467 -7.38 -1.17 1.88
C GLY A 467 -7.55 -0.48 0.52
N LEU A 468 -6.49 -0.41 -0.30
CA LEU A 468 -6.58 0.15 -1.64
C LEU A 468 -7.40 -0.75 -2.58
N VAL A 469 -7.21 -2.06 -2.45
CA VAL A 469 -7.94 -3.04 -3.26
C VAL A 469 -9.43 -3.06 -2.89
N LEU A 470 -9.78 -2.89 -1.62
CA LEU A 470 -11.16 -2.72 -1.15
C LEU A 470 -11.84 -1.52 -1.83
N TYR A 471 -11.15 -0.38 -1.88
CA TYR A 471 -11.63 0.77 -2.66
C TYR A 471 -11.85 0.38 -4.12
N TRP A 472 -10.92 -0.35 -4.73
CA TRP A 472 -11.05 -0.76 -6.13
C TRP A 472 -12.31 -1.60 -6.36
N VAL A 473 -12.53 -2.64 -5.54
CA VAL A 473 -13.72 -3.50 -5.59
C VAL A 473 -15.00 -2.68 -5.48
N LEU A 474 -15.12 -1.85 -4.45
CA LEU A 474 -16.31 -1.03 -4.22
C LEU A 474 -16.53 -0.02 -5.34
N SER A 475 -15.45 0.59 -5.81
CA SER A 475 -15.47 1.57 -6.89
C SER A 475 -15.93 0.95 -8.21
N SER A 476 -15.55 -0.30 -8.50
CA SER A 476 -16.03 -1.06 -9.65
C SER A 476 -17.49 -1.48 -9.50
N ILE A 477 -17.92 -1.92 -8.30
CA ILE A 477 -19.34 -2.26 -8.02
C ILE A 477 -20.23 -1.03 -8.23
N ILE A 478 -19.88 0.12 -7.64
CA ILE A 478 -20.64 1.36 -7.81
C ILE A 478 -20.64 1.78 -9.28
N GLY A 479 -19.51 1.63 -9.98
CA GLY A 479 -19.41 1.87 -11.42
C GLY A 479 -20.37 1.00 -12.24
N ILE A 480 -20.50 -0.29 -11.91
CA ILE A 480 -21.46 -1.21 -12.55
C ILE A 480 -22.89 -0.74 -12.31
N VAL A 481 -23.23 -0.36 -11.07
CA VAL A 481 -24.57 0.15 -10.72
C VAL A 481 -24.87 1.42 -11.51
N GLN A 482 -23.95 2.39 -11.54
CA GLN A 482 -24.09 3.63 -12.31
C GLN A 482 -24.26 3.35 -13.82
N GLN A 483 -23.45 2.44 -14.37
CA GLN A 483 -23.50 2.06 -15.78
C GLN A 483 -24.83 1.38 -16.13
N TYR A 484 -25.35 0.53 -15.24
CA TYR A 484 -26.64 -0.14 -15.37
C TYR A 484 -27.78 0.87 -15.47
N PHE A 485 -27.84 1.86 -14.58
CA PHE A 485 -28.87 2.89 -14.64
C PHE A 485 -28.72 3.85 -15.83
N THR A 486 -27.50 4.07 -16.33
CA THR A 486 -27.27 5.04 -17.43
C THR A 486 -27.40 4.42 -18.82
N THR A 487 -26.94 3.18 -19.01
CA THR A 487 -26.87 2.51 -20.33
C THR A 487 -27.49 1.13 -20.37
N GLY A 488 -27.97 0.62 -19.23
CA GLY A 488 -28.46 -0.75 -19.10
C GLY A 488 -27.34 -1.79 -19.02
N THR A 489 -27.66 -3.04 -19.32
CA THR A 489 -26.73 -4.19 -19.27
C THR A 489 -25.69 -4.20 -20.39
N GLY A 490 -25.75 -3.27 -21.35
CA GLY A 490 -24.76 -3.13 -22.42
C GLY A 490 -24.54 -4.43 -23.20
N ALA A 491 -23.28 -4.90 -23.26
CA ALA A 491 -22.91 -6.16 -23.92
C ALA A 491 -22.83 -7.37 -22.98
N LEU A 492 -23.20 -7.23 -21.70
CA LEU A 492 -23.06 -8.30 -20.69
C LEU A 492 -23.94 -9.50 -21.00
N ILE A 493 -25.19 -9.24 -21.40
CA ILE A 493 -26.16 -10.27 -21.79
C ILE A 493 -26.22 -10.30 -23.32
N PRO A 494 -25.76 -11.38 -23.98
CA PRO A 494 -25.91 -11.52 -25.42
C PRO A 494 -27.40 -11.49 -25.80
N ALA A 495 -27.77 -10.75 -26.84
CA ALA A 495 -29.16 -10.72 -27.34
C ALA A 495 -29.69 -12.10 -27.80
N THR A 496 -28.79 -13.08 -27.92
CA THR A 496 -29.07 -14.46 -28.24
C THR A 496 -29.53 -15.29 -27.03
N TRP A 497 -29.32 -14.82 -25.79
CA TRP A 497 -29.69 -15.55 -24.58
C TRP A 497 -31.18 -15.31 -24.24
N PRO A 498 -31.97 -16.34 -23.86
CA PRO A 498 -33.42 -16.21 -23.63
C PRO A 498 -33.77 -15.13 -22.61
N LEU A 499 -33.04 -15.07 -21.49
CA LEU A 499 -33.22 -14.08 -20.41
C LEU A 499 -33.06 -12.62 -20.90
N ALA A 500 -32.23 -12.41 -21.93
CA ALA A 500 -31.99 -11.11 -22.53
C ALA A 500 -33.23 -10.62 -23.31
N ARG A 501 -33.94 -11.55 -23.98
CA ARG A 501 -35.09 -11.23 -24.80
C ARG A 501 -36.22 -10.69 -23.94
N ASP A 502 -36.44 -11.30 -22.78
CA ASP A 502 -37.49 -10.92 -21.85
C ASP A 502 -37.19 -9.56 -21.19
N ALA A 503 -35.95 -9.37 -20.69
CA ALA A 503 -35.52 -8.10 -20.10
C ALA A 503 -35.49 -6.93 -21.13
N LEU A 504 -35.07 -7.18 -22.37
CA LEU A 504 -35.10 -6.18 -23.45
C LEU A 504 -36.52 -5.92 -23.97
N ALA A 505 -37.41 -6.92 -23.95
CA ALA A 505 -38.81 -6.75 -24.31
C ALA A 505 -39.54 -5.87 -23.29
N GLU A 506 -39.29 -6.07 -21.99
CA GLU A 506 -39.85 -5.24 -20.93
C GLU A 506 -39.35 -3.79 -21.01
N HIS A 507 -38.06 -3.59 -21.25
CA HIS A 507 -37.50 -2.25 -21.39
C HIS A 507 -37.98 -1.53 -22.67
N ARG A 508 -38.20 -2.28 -23.76
CA ARG A 508 -38.84 -1.75 -24.99
C ARG A 508 -40.30 -1.40 -24.76
N ALA A 509 -41.03 -2.20 -24.00
CA ALA A 509 -42.41 -1.92 -23.63
C ALA A 509 -42.51 -0.64 -22.80
N LYS A 510 -41.68 -0.48 -21.76
CA LYS A 510 -41.64 0.73 -20.92
C LYS A 510 -41.24 1.98 -21.70
N VAL A 511 -40.30 1.88 -22.65
CA VAL A 511 -39.92 3.00 -23.53
C VAL A 511 -41.00 3.31 -24.55
N ALA A 512 -41.68 2.31 -25.11
CA ALA A 512 -42.82 2.49 -26.01
C ALA A 512 -44.01 3.14 -25.29
N GLU A 513 -44.26 2.75 -24.04
CA GLU A 513 -45.29 3.32 -23.19
C GLU A 513 -44.97 4.77 -22.81
N ALA A 514 -43.73 5.07 -22.38
CA ALA A 514 -43.30 6.44 -22.09
C ALA A 514 -43.31 7.35 -23.34
N SER A 515 -43.02 6.81 -24.52
CA SER A 515 -43.11 7.57 -25.78
C SER A 515 -44.52 7.69 -26.32
N ALA A 516 -45.42 6.75 -26.01
CA ALA A 516 -46.85 6.87 -26.29
C ALA A 516 -47.52 7.92 -25.39
N VAL A 517 -47.18 7.94 -24.09
CA VAL A 517 -47.65 8.96 -23.14
C VAL A 517 -47.17 10.35 -23.55
N ALA A 518 -45.90 10.49 -23.95
CA ALA A 518 -45.36 11.76 -24.46
C ALA A 518 -45.95 12.19 -25.82
N ALA A 519 -46.54 11.27 -26.59
CA ALA A 519 -47.22 11.57 -27.85
C ALA A 519 -48.70 11.95 -27.65
N ASP A 520 -49.34 11.46 -26.58
CA ASP A 520 -50.73 11.77 -26.22
C ASP A 520 -50.85 13.18 -25.61
N ASP A 521 -49.86 13.59 -24.81
CA ASP A 521 -49.78 14.95 -24.24
C ASP A 521 -49.47 16.05 -25.29
N GLY A 522 -49.06 15.65 -26.51
CA GLY A 522 -48.60 16.57 -27.57
C GLY A 522 -49.62 16.90 -28.65
N ASN A 523 -50.84 16.33 -28.64
CA ASN A 523 -51.80 16.48 -29.74
C ASN A 523 -53.17 17.00 -29.32
N ALA A 524 -53.20 18.14 -28.63
CA ALA A 524 -54.37 19.01 -28.58
C ALA A 524 -54.20 20.16 -29.59
N GLY A 525 -54.41 19.88 -30.89
CA GLY A 525 -54.49 20.96 -31.88
C GLY A 525 -54.41 20.53 -33.34
N THR A 526 -55.57 20.57 -34.01
CA THR A 526 -55.80 20.72 -35.48
C THR A 526 -56.19 19.43 -36.23
N PRO A 527 -57.35 19.41 -36.94
CA PRO A 527 -57.92 18.19 -37.51
C PRO A 527 -57.27 17.74 -38.83
N ALA A 528 -57.30 16.43 -39.03
CA ALA A 528 -56.68 15.67 -40.12
C ALA A 528 -57.34 15.87 -41.50
N GLY A 529 -56.50 15.98 -42.54
CA GLY A 529 -56.88 15.75 -43.94
C GLY A 529 -56.79 14.26 -44.33
N PRO A 530 -57.48 13.79 -45.38
CA PRO A 530 -57.74 12.36 -45.59
C PRO A 530 -56.56 11.62 -46.23
N VAL A 531 -56.19 10.49 -45.62
CA VAL A 531 -55.14 9.56 -46.08
C VAL A 531 -55.69 8.60 -47.14
N ALA A 532 -55.00 8.51 -48.28
CA ALA A 532 -55.29 7.58 -49.36
C ALA A 532 -55.03 6.11 -48.97
N ARG A 533 -56.05 5.26 -49.14
CA ARG A 533 -56.00 3.80 -48.96
C ARG A 533 -55.14 3.12 -50.03
N ARG A 534 -54.01 2.50 -49.64
CA ARG A 534 -53.31 1.52 -50.49
C ARG A 534 -53.91 0.12 -50.32
N ARG A 535 -54.38 -0.46 -51.44
CA ARG A 535 -54.95 -1.81 -51.58
C ARG A 535 -53.95 -2.91 -51.17
N ARG A 536 -54.41 -3.86 -50.35
CA ARG A 536 -53.78 -5.16 -50.08
C ARG A 536 -54.02 -6.10 -51.27
N ALA A 537 -52.97 -6.55 -51.93
CA ALA A 537 -53.03 -7.68 -52.87
C ALA A 537 -52.94 -8.99 -52.07
N ARG A 538 -53.96 -9.85 -52.24
CA ARG A 538 -54.11 -11.15 -51.61
C ARG A 538 -53.53 -12.20 -52.56
N ARG A 539 -52.49 -12.93 -52.15
CA ARG A 539 -52.03 -14.17 -52.80
C ARG A 539 -53.10 -15.26 -52.59
N ARG A 540 -53.52 -15.93 -53.66
CA ARG A 540 -54.13 -17.27 -53.64
C ARG A 540 -53.32 -18.14 -54.60
N GLY A 541 -53.01 -19.37 -54.16
CA GLY A 541 -52.36 -20.38 -54.97
C GLY A 541 -53.31 -21.01 -55.99
N GLY A 542 -52.68 -21.56 -57.03
CA GLY A 542 -53.20 -22.37 -58.12
C GLY A 542 -51.99 -22.81 -58.91
#